data_AF-A0AAD6ZF09-F1
#
_entry.id   AF-A0AAD6ZF09-F1
#
_cell.length_a   1.000
_cell.length_b   1.000
_cell.length_c   1.000
_cell.angle_alpha   90.00
_cell.angle_beta   90.00
_cell.angle_gamma   90.00
#
_symmetry.space_group_name_H-M   'P 1'
#
loop_
_entity.id
_entity.type
_entity.pdbx_description
1 polymer ?
#
loop_
_entity_poly.entity_id
_entity_poly.type
_entity_poly.pdbx_seq_one_letter_code
_entity_poly.pdbx_strand_id
1 'polypeptide(L)'
;MPSLLLLSLLHLIALNCSVSGHPPLSREQPIYSDPDINSRTLFNIVSGCLATVFACTWVTVHPNVPGPNQGKLALAWRRLGLMLVGIIAPELIAGFAARQFLDARWFSNEYGVSITHGFFFAMGGFVSADGHHPVATEEQLRLRPDYLAAIRSIREGDIEDRSKGDLLSKGVILLQGLWFTIQCLARVHQHLPLTELEVATLAFQFVNIFIWLLWLHKPLDVQQPILLGPANEFVPLAKLPESRPLLHRIGAVPAALLGGYYSDLNFSAFTSVPSFWSTHKFGVGVPGSVGFTSKFIFIQFLVGTVFGLIHCTAWNVHFPSTAELLIWRSCSLVIAATPFTLTLVYILAALYSKLPLHWRRKRLTEKLLSLSCDIVVYAPSAAYIAARLILIVLSFVTLRALPPGAFVDVNWSTYIPHL
;
A
#
# COMPACT_ATOMS: atom_id res chain seq x y z
N MET A 1 15.46 -8.01 -11.97
CA MET A 1 14.74 -9.01 -11.15
C MET A 1 13.28 -8.63 -10.84
N PRO A 2 12.92 -7.41 -10.38
CA PRO A 2 11.53 -7.06 -10.05
C PRO A 2 10.63 -6.95 -11.28
N SER A 3 11.16 -6.46 -12.40
CA SER A 3 10.48 -6.45 -13.70
C SER A 3 10.14 -7.85 -14.19
N LEU A 4 11.04 -8.83 -13.99
CA LEU A 4 10.79 -10.24 -14.32
C LEU A 4 9.74 -10.86 -13.38
N LEU A 5 9.75 -10.51 -12.10
CA LEU A 5 8.74 -10.95 -11.13
C LEU A 5 7.36 -10.39 -11.47
N LEU A 6 7.28 -9.11 -11.84
CA LEU A 6 6.03 -8.50 -12.29
C LEU A 6 5.52 -9.13 -13.59
N LEU A 7 6.40 -9.35 -14.58
CA LEU A 7 6.03 -10.00 -15.84
C LEU A 7 5.56 -11.44 -15.64
N SER A 8 6.27 -12.22 -14.82
CA SER A 8 5.86 -13.60 -14.47
C SER A 8 4.53 -13.63 -13.71
N LEU A 9 4.28 -12.68 -12.82
CA LEU A 9 3.02 -12.57 -12.10
C LEU A 9 1.87 -12.15 -13.02
N LEU A 10 2.07 -11.20 -13.94
CA LEU A 10 1.07 -10.83 -14.94
C LEU A 10 0.79 -11.98 -15.91
N HIS A 11 1.82 -12.72 -16.32
CA HIS A 11 1.67 -13.92 -17.13
C HIS A 11 0.89 -15.02 -16.40
N LEU A 12 1.19 -15.23 -15.11
CA LEU A 12 0.46 -16.16 -14.25
C LEU A 12 -1.03 -15.78 -14.16
N ILE A 13 -1.35 -14.51 -13.91
CA ILE A 13 -2.74 -14.03 -13.85
C ILE A 13 -3.47 -14.30 -15.16
N ALA A 14 -2.81 -14.04 -16.31
CA ALA A 14 -3.38 -14.32 -17.61
C ALA A 14 -3.63 -15.83 -17.84
N LEU A 15 -2.66 -16.68 -17.47
CA LEU A 15 -2.78 -18.14 -17.59
C LEU A 15 -3.82 -18.73 -16.65
N ASN A 16 -3.94 -18.24 -15.41
CA ASN A 16 -4.92 -18.72 -14.45
C ASN A 16 -6.35 -18.47 -14.94
N CYS A 17 -6.60 -17.33 -15.61
CA CYS A 17 -7.88 -17.09 -16.29
C CYS A 17 -8.18 -18.13 -17.39
N SER A 18 -7.17 -18.62 -18.10
CA SER A 18 -7.33 -19.65 -19.13
C SER A 18 -7.55 -21.05 -18.55
N VAL A 19 -6.85 -21.40 -17.47
CA VAL A 19 -6.96 -22.73 -16.82
C VAL A 19 -8.28 -22.89 -16.06
N SER A 20 -8.81 -21.82 -15.44
CA SER A 20 -10.14 -21.81 -14.79
C SER A 20 -11.31 -22.07 -15.75
N GLY A 21 -11.09 -22.10 -17.07
CA GLY A 21 -12.09 -22.44 -18.08
C GLY A 21 -12.19 -23.94 -18.40
N HIS A 22 -11.25 -24.76 -17.95
CA HIS A 22 -11.31 -26.21 -18.15
C HIS A 22 -12.10 -26.87 -17.01
N PRO A 23 -13.05 -27.78 -17.31
CA PRO A 23 -13.69 -28.58 -16.27
C PRO A 23 -12.60 -29.32 -15.49
N PRO A 24 -12.76 -29.51 -14.16
CA PRO A 24 -11.86 -30.37 -13.41
C PRO A 24 -11.82 -31.71 -14.13
N LEU A 25 -10.61 -32.22 -14.39
CA LEU A 25 -10.39 -33.51 -15.05
C LEU A 25 -11.43 -34.50 -14.52
N SER A 26 -12.27 -34.97 -15.44
CA SER A 26 -13.31 -35.94 -15.17
C SER A 26 -12.72 -37.09 -14.35
N ARG A 27 -13.47 -37.48 -13.33
CA ARG A 27 -13.34 -38.67 -12.50
C ARG A 27 -12.60 -39.82 -13.21
N GLU A 28 -11.68 -40.43 -12.45
CA GLU A 28 -10.91 -41.66 -12.75
C GLU A 28 -9.58 -41.49 -13.49
N GLN A 29 -8.57 -40.99 -12.78
CA GLN A 29 -7.42 -41.86 -12.58
C GLN A 29 -7.27 -42.11 -11.08
N PRO A 30 -7.26 -43.38 -10.63
CA PRO A 30 -6.84 -43.66 -9.27
C PRO A 30 -5.41 -43.11 -9.15
N ILE A 31 -5.19 -42.23 -8.17
CA ILE A 31 -3.84 -41.92 -7.72
C ILE A 31 -3.33 -43.23 -7.14
N TYR A 32 -2.81 -44.08 -8.03
CA TYR A 32 -1.99 -45.21 -7.65
C TYR A 32 -0.91 -44.61 -6.77
N SER A 33 -0.70 -45.22 -5.61
CA SER A 33 0.38 -44.93 -4.69
C SER A 33 1.71 -45.12 -5.41
N ASP A 34 2.10 -44.13 -6.19
CA ASP A 34 3.40 -44.00 -6.79
C ASP A 34 4.31 -43.42 -5.70
N PRO A 35 5.29 -44.19 -5.21
CA PRO A 35 6.18 -43.77 -4.13
C PRO A 35 7.02 -42.52 -4.49
N ASP A 36 7.02 -42.09 -5.75
CA ASP A 36 7.76 -40.92 -6.25
C ASP A 36 6.95 -39.62 -6.32
N ILE A 37 5.66 -39.60 -5.97
CA ILE A 37 4.88 -38.34 -5.92
C ILE A 37 5.22 -37.58 -4.64
N ASN A 38 6.11 -36.59 -4.77
CA ASN A 38 6.27 -35.56 -3.74
C ASN A 38 4.90 -34.90 -3.48
N SER A 39 4.54 -34.81 -2.20
CA SER A 39 3.27 -34.24 -1.76
C SER A 39 3.50 -33.10 -0.79
N ARG A 40 2.74 -32.02 -0.97
CA ARG A 40 2.71 -30.90 -0.03
C ARG A 40 1.55 -31.03 0.92
N THR A 41 1.80 -30.68 2.18
CA THR A 41 0.77 -30.67 3.21
C THR A 41 0.00 -29.35 3.23
N LEU A 42 -1.18 -29.35 3.87
CA LEU A 42 -1.91 -28.12 4.17
C LEU A 42 -1.04 -27.10 4.93
N PHE A 43 -0.18 -27.59 5.84
CA PHE A 43 0.75 -26.73 6.58
C PHE A 43 1.74 -26.05 5.64
N ASN A 44 2.30 -26.73 4.64
CA ASN A 44 3.19 -26.12 3.65
C ASN A 44 2.50 -25.00 2.86
N ILE A 45 1.25 -25.23 2.44
CA ILE A 45 0.45 -24.23 1.69
C ILE A 45 0.21 -22.99 2.56
N VAL A 46 -0.33 -23.20 3.77
CA VAL A 46 -0.71 -22.10 4.67
C VAL A 46 0.52 -21.33 5.14
N SER A 47 1.57 -22.02 5.60
CA SER A 47 2.79 -21.36 6.07
C SER A 47 3.49 -20.57 4.96
N GLY A 48 3.55 -21.09 3.73
CA GLY A 48 4.10 -20.37 2.58
C GLY A 48 3.35 -19.08 2.27
N CYS A 49 2.01 -19.13 2.31
CA CYS A 49 1.16 -17.95 2.12
C CYS A 49 1.34 -16.93 3.26
N LEU A 50 1.25 -17.37 4.52
CA LEU A 50 1.38 -16.50 5.68
C LEU A 50 2.76 -15.85 5.78
N ALA A 51 3.83 -16.60 5.50
CA ALA A 51 5.19 -16.06 5.46
C ALA A 51 5.34 -14.97 4.39
N THR A 52 4.72 -15.18 3.22
CA THR A 52 4.76 -14.22 2.11
C THR A 52 3.93 -12.98 2.43
N VAL A 53 2.71 -13.12 2.97
CA VAL A 53 1.88 -11.99 3.42
C VAL A 53 2.59 -11.21 4.53
N PHE A 54 3.22 -11.89 5.49
CA PHE A 54 4.01 -11.25 6.54
C PHE A 54 5.19 -10.48 5.95
N ALA A 55 5.95 -11.07 5.03
CA ALA A 55 7.04 -10.38 4.34
C ALA A 55 6.55 -9.11 3.63
N CYS A 56 5.41 -9.18 2.93
CA CYS A 56 4.82 -8.04 2.20
C CYS A 56 4.33 -6.92 3.13
N THR A 57 3.75 -7.26 4.29
CA THR A 57 3.03 -6.28 5.13
C THR A 57 3.84 -5.78 6.31
N TRP A 58 4.82 -6.54 6.79
CA TRP A 58 5.66 -6.16 7.94
C TRP A 58 7.05 -5.67 7.56
N VAL A 59 7.65 -6.28 6.52
CA VAL A 59 9.05 -6.03 6.16
C VAL A 59 9.15 -4.95 5.08
N THR A 60 8.27 -4.95 4.08
CA THR A 60 8.30 -3.94 2.98
C THR A 60 7.77 -2.57 3.38
N VAL A 61 6.97 -2.47 4.44
CA VAL A 61 6.38 -1.19 4.83
C VAL A 61 7.40 -0.34 5.58
N HIS A 62 7.80 0.80 5.02
CA HIS A 62 8.77 1.70 5.62
C HIS A 62 8.04 2.73 6.52
N PRO A 63 8.02 2.56 7.86
CA PRO A 63 7.37 3.50 8.76
C PRO A 63 8.08 4.86 8.73
N ASN A 64 7.33 5.93 8.99
CA ASN A 64 7.93 7.26 9.16
C ASN A 64 8.69 7.35 10.49
N VAL A 65 9.63 8.29 10.58
CA VAL A 65 10.56 8.42 11.71
C VAL A 65 9.77 8.61 13.02
N PRO A 66 10.12 7.87 14.09
CA PRO A 66 9.46 8.02 15.39
C PRO A 66 9.84 9.35 16.03
N GLY A 67 8.98 9.82 16.93
CA GLY A 67 9.29 10.99 17.75
C GLY A 67 10.31 10.67 18.85
N PRO A 68 11.08 11.66 19.32
CA PRO A 68 12.21 11.46 20.25
C PRO A 68 11.85 10.75 21.56
N ASN A 69 10.60 10.88 22.03
CA ASN A 69 10.13 10.32 23.30
C ASN A 69 9.14 9.15 23.13
N GLN A 70 9.05 8.52 21.94
CA GLN A 70 8.16 7.38 21.74
C GLN A 70 8.76 6.09 22.30
N GLY A 71 8.06 5.45 23.25
CA GLY A 71 8.49 4.16 23.80
C GLY A 71 8.43 3.03 22.76
N LYS A 72 9.26 1.99 22.95
CA LYS A 72 9.34 0.82 22.06
C LYS A 72 7.98 0.15 21.83
N LEU A 73 7.14 0.09 22.87
CA LEU A 73 5.80 -0.49 22.78
C LEU A 73 4.88 0.33 21.85
N ALA A 74 4.93 1.66 21.93
CA ALA A 74 4.16 2.53 21.04
C ALA A 74 4.61 2.37 19.58
N LEU A 75 5.92 2.23 19.35
CA LEU A 75 6.46 1.94 18.02
C LEU A 75 6.00 0.58 17.49
N ALA A 76 6.00 -0.46 18.33
CA ALA A 76 5.50 -1.78 17.98
C ALA A 76 4.01 -1.74 17.59
N TRP A 77 3.16 -1.04 18.36
CA TRP A 77 1.74 -0.85 18.04
C TRP A 77 1.52 -0.07 16.74
N ARG A 78 2.33 0.98 16.50
CA ARG A 78 2.28 1.73 15.24
C ARG A 78 2.59 0.81 14.05
N ARG A 79 3.62 -0.03 14.19
CA ARG A 79 4.01 -0.98 13.14
C ARG A 79 2.95 -2.06 12.92
N LEU A 80 2.36 -2.60 13.99
CA LEU A 80 1.25 -3.53 13.91
C LEU A 80 0.02 -2.90 13.23
N GLY A 81 -0.31 -1.65 13.57
CA GLY A 81 -1.38 -0.92 12.90
C GLY A 81 -1.16 -0.78 11.39
N LEU A 82 0.08 -0.47 10.97
CA LEU A 82 0.44 -0.41 9.55
C LEU A 82 0.36 -1.77 8.87
N MET A 83 0.75 -2.85 9.54
CA MET A 83 0.59 -4.22 9.04
C MET A 83 -0.89 -4.56 8.84
N LEU A 84 -1.74 -4.24 9.80
CA LEU A 84 -3.20 -4.46 9.69
C LEU A 84 -3.80 -3.67 8.53
N VAL A 85 -3.40 -2.41 8.34
CA VAL A 85 -3.81 -1.64 7.15
C VAL A 85 -3.29 -2.29 5.88
N GLY A 86 -2.04 -2.77 5.86
CA GLY A 86 -1.47 -3.49 4.72
C GLY A 86 -2.20 -4.81 4.39
N ILE A 87 -2.77 -5.49 5.38
CA ILE A 87 -3.59 -6.70 5.17
C ILE A 87 -4.97 -6.36 4.60
N ILE A 88 -5.61 -5.32 5.14
CA ILE A 88 -6.97 -4.93 4.75
C ILE A 88 -7.01 -4.14 3.44
N ALA A 89 -6.05 -3.23 3.25
CA ALA A 89 -6.01 -2.31 2.12
C ALA A 89 -4.55 -2.12 1.64
N PRO A 90 -3.90 -3.17 1.10
CA PRO A 90 -2.52 -3.06 0.60
C PRO A 90 -2.39 -1.98 -0.49
N GLU A 91 -3.41 -1.82 -1.33
CA GLU A 91 -3.46 -0.78 -2.35
C GLU A 91 -3.46 0.62 -1.76
N LEU A 92 -4.00 0.84 -0.55
CA LEU A 92 -3.88 2.13 0.14
C LEU A 92 -2.43 2.43 0.52
N ILE A 93 -1.67 1.41 0.93
CA ILE A 93 -0.23 1.55 1.20
C ILE A 93 0.51 1.87 -0.10
N ALA A 94 0.14 1.26 -1.22
CA ALA A 94 0.73 1.58 -2.53
C ALA A 94 0.45 3.02 -2.98
N GLY A 95 -0.77 3.51 -2.81
CA GLY A 95 -1.06 4.93 -3.04
C GLY A 95 -0.23 5.83 -2.17
N PHE A 96 -0.13 5.50 -0.88
CA PHE A 96 0.68 6.28 0.03
C PHE A 96 2.15 6.30 -0.38
N ALA A 97 2.69 5.16 -0.81
CA ALA A 97 4.03 5.08 -1.38
C ALA A 97 4.19 5.95 -2.63
N ALA A 98 3.18 5.96 -3.51
CA ALA A 98 3.17 6.80 -4.70
C ALA A 98 3.16 8.30 -4.36
N ARG A 99 2.37 8.68 -3.36
CA ARG A 99 2.30 10.06 -2.86
C ARG A 99 3.66 10.51 -2.31
N GLN A 100 4.28 9.71 -1.44
CA GLN A 100 5.60 10.02 -0.91
C GLN A 100 6.68 10.07 -1.99
N PHE A 101 6.62 9.19 -2.99
CA PHE A 101 7.57 9.21 -4.11
C PHE A 101 7.43 10.50 -4.93
N LEU A 102 6.20 10.92 -5.23
CA LEU A 102 5.97 12.16 -5.95
C LEU A 102 6.41 13.38 -5.12
N ASP A 103 6.13 13.41 -3.81
CA ASP A 103 6.58 14.46 -2.89
C ASP A 103 8.12 14.53 -2.83
N ALA A 104 8.78 13.39 -2.67
CA ALA A 104 10.24 13.30 -2.62
C ALA A 104 10.89 13.75 -3.93
N ARG A 105 10.30 13.36 -5.06
CA ARG A 105 10.78 13.76 -6.40
C ARG A 105 10.59 15.25 -6.65
N TRP A 106 9.46 15.81 -6.23
CA TRP A 106 9.25 17.26 -6.29
C TRP A 106 10.31 17.99 -5.45
N PHE A 107 10.50 17.58 -4.20
CA PHE A 107 11.46 18.20 -3.28
C PHE A 107 12.90 18.16 -3.81
N SER A 108 13.30 17.01 -4.36
CA SER A 108 14.60 16.80 -4.98
C SER A 108 14.84 17.77 -6.14
N ASN A 109 13.85 17.92 -7.03
CA ASN A 109 13.93 18.83 -8.17
C ASN A 109 13.93 20.31 -7.75
N GLU A 110 13.09 20.69 -6.80
CA GLU A 110 12.94 22.07 -6.33
C GLU A 110 14.22 22.56 -5.63
N TYR A 111 14.81 21.71 -4.80
CA TYR A 111 15.93 22.11 -3.94
C TYR A 111 17.30 21.61 -4.39
N GLY A 112 17.39 20.83 -5.47
CA GLY A 112 18.64 20.33 -6.03
C GLY A 112 19.35 19.31 -5.12
N VAL A 113 18.59 18.51 -4.38
CA VAL A 113 19.08 17.46 -3.47
C VAL A 113 18.69 16.08 -3.98
N SER A 114 19.25 15.00 -3.44
CA SER A 114 18.89 13.63 -3.87
C SER A 114 17.43 13.28 -3.54
N ILE A 115 16.87 12.29 -4.22
CA ILE A 115 15.51 11.80 -3.92
C ILE A 115 15.41 11.21 -2.50
N THR A 116 16.51 10.65 -1.98
CA THR A 116 16.63 10.16 -0.60
C THR A 116 16.43 11.28 0.41
N HIS A 117 16.97 12.49 0.15
CA HIS A 117 16.69 13.67 0.98
C HIS A 117 15.20 14.03 0.96
N GLY A 118 14.55 13.95 -0.21
CA GLY A 118 13.12 14.19 -0.35
C GLY A 118 12.27 13.19 0.44
N PHE A 119 12.64 11.90 0.41
CA PHE A 119 11.99 10.87 1.23
C PHE A 119 12.20 11.09 2.72
N PHE A 120 13.44 11.39 3.11
CA PHE A 120 13.81 11.64 4.50
C PHE A 120 13.07 12.85 5.07
N PHE A 121 12.96 13.94 4.30
CA PHE A 121 12.11 15.08 4.62
C PHE A 121 10.64 14.66 4.77
N ALA A 122 10.10 13.90 3.81
CA ALA A 122 8.70 13.49 3.80
C ALA A 122 8.30 12.58 4.96
N MET A 123 9.24 11.79 5.48
CA MET A 123 9.01 10.90 6.61
C MET A 123 9.32 11.52 7.98
N GLY A 124 9.66 12.81 8.04
CA GLY A 124 9.98 13.51 9.29
C GLY A 124 11.39 13.24 9.81
N GLY A 125 12.33 12.96 8.91
CA GLY A 125 13.73 12.71 9.24
C GLY A 125 14.51 13.94 9.68
N PHE A 126 13.98 15.15 9.50
CA PHE A 126 14.57 16.37 10.02
C PHE A 126 13.73 16.94 11.16
N VAL A 127 14.38 17.44 12.21
CA VAL A 127 13.75 18.12 13.35
C VAL A 127 14.37 19.50 13.56
N SER A 128 13.57 20.44 14.06
CA SER A 128 14.03 21.79 14.43
C SER A 128 15.09 21.73 15.53
N ALA A 129 15.77 22.84 15.77
CA ALA A 129 16.78 23.00 16.82
C ALA A 129 16.34 22.52 18.22
N ASP A 130 15.04 22.53 18.55
CA ASP A 130 14.53 22.01 19.82
C ASP A 130 14.59 20.47 19.95
N GLY A 131 14.87 19.75 18.85
CA GLY A 131 14.95 18.29 18.82
C GLY A 131 13.61 17.56 18.91
N HIS A 132 12.49 18.27 18.97
CA HIS A 132 11.16 17.74 19.22
C HIS A 132 10.19 17.91 18.05
N HIS A 133 10.28 19.02 17.30
CA HIS A 133 9.32 19.29 16.22
C HIS A 133 9.90 18.92 14.85
N PRO A 134 9.23 18.06 14.07
CA PRO A 134 9.67 17.74 12.72
C PRO A 134 9.68 18.98 11.81
N VAL A 135 10.56 18.98 10.83
CA VAL A 135 10.58 19.93 9.71
C VAL A 135 10.13 19.15 8.48
N ALA A 136 8.86 19.31 8.11
CA ALA A 136 8.21 18.49 7.07
C ALA A 136 7.26 19.30 6.17
N THR A 137 7.38 20.63 6.17
CA THR A 137 6.56 21.50 5.31
C THR A 137 7.42 22.52 4.58
N GLU A 138 7.01 22.85 3.37
CA GLU A 138 7.67 23.90 2.57
C GLU A 138 7.67 25.26 3.30
N GLU A 139 6.59 25.57 4.01
CA GLU A 139 6.45 26.82 4.75
C GLU A 139 7.52 26.99 5.83
N GLN A 140 7.86 25.91 6.54
CA GLN A 140 8.97 25.92 7.50
C GLN A 140 10.32 26.23 6.83
N LEU A 141 10.57 25.68 5.63
CA LEU A 141 11.81 25.92 4.89
C LEU A 141 11.88 27.33 4.30
N ARG A 142 10.74 27.90 3.88
CA ARG A 142 10.65 29.30 3.42
C ARG A 142 10.89 30.28 4.58
N LEU A 143 10.42 29.96 5.78
CA LEU A 143 10.63 30.78 6.98
C LEU A 143 12.03 30.63 7.57
N ARG A 144 12.71 29.50 7.33
CA ARG A 144 14.07 29.20 7.84
C ARG A 144 15.00 28.75 6.71
N PRO A 145 15.59 29.71 5.95
CA PRO A 145 16.53 29.40 4.87
C PRO A 145 17.78 28.64 5.34
N ASP A 146 18.15 28.80 6.62
CA ASP A 146 19.24 28.08 7.28
C ASP A 146 18.97 26.57 7.39
N TYR A 147 17.71 26.16 7.59
CA TYR A 147 17.33 24.74 7.58
C TYR A 147 17.55 24.13 6.20
N LEU A 148 17.21 24.86 5.14
CA LEU A 148 17.45 24.40 3.78
C LEU A 148 18.96 24.29 3.48
N ALA A 149 19.76 25.25 3.94
CA ALA A 149 21.22 25.19 3.80
C ALA A 149 21.81 23.98 4.55
N ALA A 150 21.32 23.68 5.75
CA ALA A 150 21.71 22.50 6.51
C ALA A 150 21.29 21.19 5.83
N ILE A 151 20.08 21.11 5.26
CA ILE A 151 19.64 19.94 4.49
C ILE A 151 20.56 19.70 3.28
N ARG A 152 20.97 20.76 2.59
CA ARG A 152 21.86 20.67 1.42
C ARG A 152 23.30 20.29 1.77
N SER A 153 23.75 20.54 2.99
CA SER A 153 25.11 20.19 3.41
C SER A 153 25.25 18.73 3.88
N ILE A 154 24.14 18.08 4.22
CA ILE A 154 24.08 16.67 4.58
C ILE A 154 24.35 15.82 3.33
N ARG A 155 25.19 14.79 3.45
CA ARG A 155 25.44 13.87 2.35
C ARG A 155 24.36 12.81 2.31
N GLU A 156 24.05 12.31 1.12
CA GLU A 156 23.12 11.19 0.95
C GLU A 156 23.56 9.95 1.76
N GLY A 157 24.86 9.66 1.77
CA GLY A 157 25.41 8.56 2.57
C GLY A 157 25.14 8.69 4.07
N ASP A 158 25.09 9.92 4.63
CA ASP A 158 24.79 10.13 6.05
C ASP A 158 23.33 9.76 6.39
N ILE A 159 22.43 9.84 5.40
CA ILE A 159 21.03 9.43 5.53
C ILE A 159 20.92 7.91 5.34
N GLU A 160 21.64 7.35 4.37
CA GLU A 160 21.65 5.91 4.10
C GLU A 160 22.25 5.10 5.26
N ASP A 161 23.27 5.62 5.94
CA ASP A 161 23.86 5.01 7.14
C ASP A 161 22.85 4.84 8.29
N ARG A 162 21.76 5.62 8.27
CA ARG A 162 20.67 5.50 9.25
C ARG A 162 19.60 4.49 8.82
N SER A 163 19.62 4.06 7.57
CA SER A 163 18.70 3.04 7.02
C SER A 163 19.10 1.67 7.56
N LYS A 164 18.30 1.11 8.46
CA LYS A 164 18.56 -0.23 9.00
C LYS A 164 17.98 -1.29 8.07
N GLY A 165 18.83 -2.22 7.64
CA GLY A 165 18.41 -3.40 6.87
C GLY A 165 18.29 -3.18 5.36
N ASP A 166 18.94 -2.17 4.79
CA ASP A 166 18.68 -1.75 3.42
C ASP A 166 18.99 -2.84 2.37
N LEU A 167 20.08 -3.60 2.51
CA LEU A 167 20.43 -4.64 1.51
C LEU A 167 19.86 -6.03 1.87
N LEU A 168 20.05 -6.48 3.11
CA LEU A 168 19.67 -7.83 3.54
C LEU A 168 18.15 -8.00 3.66
N SER A 169 17.46 -7.04 4.28
CA SER A 169 15.99 -7.13 4.45
C SER A 169 15.28 -6.98 3.10
N LYS A 170 15.72 -6.06 2.23
CA LYS A 170 15.17 -5.93 0.86
C LYS A 170 15.43 -7.20 0.03
N GLY A 171 16.59 -7.83 0.18
CA GLY A 171 16.94 -9.07 -0.51
C GLY A 171 16.08 -10.28 -0.11
N VAL A 172 15.86 -10.48 1.20
CA VAL A 172 15.07 -11.62 1.71
C VAL A 172 13.61 -11.54 1.25
N ILE A 173 13.00 -10.35 1.26
CA ILE A 173 11.62 -10.16 0.79
C ILE A 173 11.49 -10.52 -0.69
N LEU A 174 12.43 -10.04 -1.51
CA LEU A 174 12.42 -10.32 -2.94
C LEU A 174 12.60 -11.81 -3.21
N LEU A 175 13.49 -12.48 -2.47
CA LEU A 175 13.71 -13.91 -2.62
C LEU A 175 12.46 -14.71 -2.23
N GLN A 176 11.86 -14.42 -1.08
CA GLN A 176 10.63 -15.09 -0.62
C GLN A 176 9.48 -14.89 -1.62
N GLY A 177 9.24 -13.65 -2.05
CA GLY A 177 8.16 -13.32 -2.98
C GLY A 177 8.40 -13.87 -4.39
N LEU A 178 9.67 -13.91 -4.84
CA LEU A 178 10.04 -14.50 -6.12
C LEU A 178 9.83 -16.01 -6.10
N TRP A 179 10.33 -16.68 -5.06
CA TRP A 179 10.17 -18.12 -4.90
C TRP A 179 8.70 -18.52 -4.84
N PHE A 180 7.89 -17.80 -4.06
CA PHE A 180 6.45 -18.04 -3.98
C PHE A 180 5.75 -17.85 -5.34
N THR A 181 6.10 -16.81 -6.09
CA THR A 181 5.56 -16.56 -7.44
C THR A 181 5.95 -17.67 -8.41
N ILE A 182 7.22 -18.08 -8.39
CA ILE A 182 7.75 -19.17 -9.23
C ILE A 182 7.03 -20.49 -8.93
N GLN A 183 6.83 -20.82 -7.66
CA GLN A 183 6.07 -22.00 -7.24
C GLN A 183 4.63 -21.97 -7.81
N CYS A 184 3.93 -20.85 -7.66
CA CYS A 184 2.57 -20.72 -8.20
C CYS A 184 2.55 -20.83 -9.74
N LEU A 185 3.54 -20.24 -10.43
CA LEU A 185 3.64 -20.29 -11.89
C LEU A 185 3.88 -21.73 -12.38
N ALA A 186 4.78 -22.45 -11.74
CA ALA A 186 5.07 -23.84 -12.08
C ALA A 186 3.84 -24.73 -11.88
N ARG A 187 3.05 -24.51 -10.82
CA ARG A 187 1.77 -25.20 -10.62
C ARG A 187 0.80 -24.95 -11.76
N VAL A 188 0.59 -23.69 -12.16
CA VAL A 188 -0.29 -23.34 -13.28
C VAL A 188 0.18 -23.99 -14.58
N HIS A 189 1.50 -24.00 -14.84
CA HIS A 189 2.08 -24.61 -16.04
C HIS A 189 1.98 -26.15 -16.06
N GLN A 190 1.97 -26.79 -14.88
CA GLN A 190 1.73 -28.24 -14.74
C GLN A 190 0.24 -28.57 -14.59
N HIS A 191 -0.67 -27.61 -14.85
CA HIS A 191 -2.13 -27.76 -14.69
C HIS A 191 -2.55 -28.20 -13.28
N LEU A 192 -1.75 -27.86 -12.27
CA LEU A 192 -2.06 -28.07 -10.87
C LEU A 192 -2.88 -26.89 -10.33
N PRO A 193 -3.94 -27.15 -9.54
CA PRO A 193 -4.78 -26.08 -9.01
C PRO A 193 -4.01 -25.23 -7.99
N LEU A 194 -4.24 -23.91 -8.05
CA LEU A 194 -3.88 -22.98 -6.98
C LEU A 194 -5.02 -22.91 -5.96
N THR A 195 -4.68 -22.78 -4.69
CA THR A 195 -5.66 -22.48 -3.65
C THR A 195 -6.04 -21.00 -3.68
N GLU A 196 -7.23 -20.66 -3.21
CA GLU A 196 -7.67 -19.25 -3.10
C GLU A 196 -6.78 -18.42 -2.17
N LEU A 197 -6.15 -19.06 -1.19
CA LEU A 197 -5.16 -18.42 -0.33
C LEU A 197 -3.88 -18.07 -1.12
N GLU A 198 -3.43 -18.94 -2.02
CA GLU A 198 -2.28 -18.66 -2.89
C GLU A 198 -2.59 -17.53 -3.88
N VAL A 199 -3.78 -17.53 -4.49
CA VAL A 199 -4.23 -16.45 -5.39
C VAL A 199 -4.31 -15.11 -4.65
N ALA A 200 -4.88 -15.10 -3.44
CA ALA A 200 -4.91 -13.90 -2.59
C ALA A 200 -3.49 -13.43 -2.22
N THR A 201 -2.56 -14.36 -1.96
CA THR A 201 -1.16 -14.04 -1.65
C THR A 201 -0.43 -13.44 -2.86
N LEU A 202 -0.71 -13.93 -4.07
CA LEU A 202 -0.19 -13.31 -5.30
C LEU A 202 -0.71 -11.87 -5.49
N ALA A 203 -1.95 -11.58 -5.10
CA ALA A 203 -2.47 -10.22 -5.10
C ALA A 203 -1.70 -9.31 -4.12
N PHE A 204 -1.34 -9.79 -2.93
CA PHE A 204 -0.46 -9.07 -2.02
C PHE A 204 0.93 -8.84 -2.63
N GLN A 205 1.51 -9.88 -3.24
CA GLN A 205 2.82 -9.79 -3.87
C GLN A 205 2.84 -8.77 -5.02
N PHE A 206 1.79 -8.73 -5.85
CA PHE A 206 1.63 -7.72 -6.89
C PHE A 206 1.75 -6.31 -6.32
N VAL A 207 0.92 -5.98 -5.32
CA VAL A 207 0.92 -4.64 -4.71
C VAL A 207 2.26 -4.36 -4.03
N ASN A 208 2.87 -5.37 -3.40
CA ASN A 208 4.16 -5.26 -2.73
C ASN A 208 5.30 -4.87 -3.70
N ILE A 209 5.31 -5.39 -4.93
CA ILE A 209 6.29 -4.98 -5.96
C ILE A 209 6.15 -3.48 -6.26
N PHE A 210 4.92 -2.98 -6.39
CA PHE A 210 4.67 -1.55 -6.63
C PHE A 210 5.13 -0.69 -5.46
N ILE A 211 4.79 -1.07 -4.22
CA ILE A 211 5.25 -0.39 -3.00
C ILE A 211 6.77 -0.32 -2.98
N TRP A 212 7.44 -1.46 -3.21
CA TRP A 212 8.89 -1.54 -3.22
C TRP A 212 9.52 -0.64 -4.29
N LEU A 213 8.98 -0.64 -5.52
CA LEU A 213 9.47 0.22 -6.61
C LEU A 213 9.35 1.72 -6.25
N LEU A 214 8.25 2.11 -5.61
CA LEU A 214 8.01 3.49 -5.19
C LEU A 214 8.88 3.90 -3.99
N TRP A 215 9.25 2.95 -3.13
CA TRP A 215 10.08 3.18 -1.94
C TRP A 215 11.54 2.71 -2.06
N LEU A 216 12.04 2.52 -3.28
CA LEU A 216 13.42 2.11 -3.52
C LEU A 216 14.45 2.95 -2.76
N HIS A 217 14.29 4.27 -2.84
CA HIS A 217 15.18 5.27 -2.24
C HIS A 217 14.67 5.80 -0.89
N LYS A 218 13.60 5.19 -0.33
CA LYS A 218 13.10 5.59 0.97
C LYS A 218 13.92 4.86 2.05
N PRO A 219 14.59 5.58 2.98
CA PRO A 219 15.30 4.95 4.09
C PRO A 219 14.38 4.05 4.92
N LEU A 220 14.87 2.88 5.32
CA LEU A 220 14.14 1.87 6.08
C LEU A 220 14.50 1.95 7.57
N ASP A 221 13.48 1.89 8.44
CA ASP A 221 13.63 1.72 9.90
C ASP A 221 14.58 2.74 10.58
N VAL A 222 14.56 3.99 10.10
CA VAL A 222 15.27 5.13 10.70
C VAL A 222 14.73 5.40 12.10
N GLN A 223 15.62 5.30 13.10
CA GLN A 223 15.25 5.45 14.52
C GLN A 223 15.42 6.87 15.05
N GLN A 224 16.30 7.68 14.45
CA GLN A 224 16.61 9.02 14.94
C GLN A 224 16.66 10.03 13.79
N PRO A 225 15.91 11.15 13.92
CA PRO A 225 15.99 12.24 12.97
C PRO A 225 17.33 13.00 13.09
N ILE A 226 17.59 13.88 12.13
CA ILE A 226 18.72 14.80 12.10
C ILE A 226 18.25 16.17 12.60
N LEU A 227 19.01 16.73 13.54
CA LEU A 227 18.79 18.06 14.10
C LEU A 227 19.25 19.15 13.12
N LEU A 228 18.35 20.09 12.80
CA LEU A 228 18.68 21.26 12.01
C LEU A 228 18.92 22.47 12.94
N GLY A 229 20.19 22.85 13.08
CA GLY A 229 20.63 24.03 13.84
C GLY A 229 21.18 23.74 15.25
N PRO A 230 21.82 24.73 15.90
CA PRO A 230 22.28 24.62 17.28
C PRO A 230 21.08 24.61 18.24
N ALA A 231 21.13 23.74 19.27
CA ALA A 231 20.01 23.37 20.13
C ALA A 231 19.27 24.51 20.88
N ASN A 232 19.79 25.74 20.81
CA ASN A 232 19.36 26.87 21.64
C ASN A 232 18.47 27.90 20.91
N GLU A 233 18.22 27.75 19.61
CA GLU A 233 17.33 28.66 18.84
C GLU A 233 15.93 28.05 18.64
N PHE A 234 15.19 27.90 19.75
CA PHE A 234 13.75 27.64 19.66
C PHE A 234 13.01 28.92 19.25
N VAL A 235 12.43 28.94 18.05
CA VAL A 235 11.42 29.93 17.68
C VAL A 235 10.09 29.20 17.60
N PRO A 236 9.14 29.46 18.53
CA PRO A 236 7.82 28.86 18.44
C PRO A 236 7.16 29.33 17.14
N LEU A 237 6.89 28.37 16.24
CA LEU A 237 5.92 28.58 15.17
C LEU A 237 4.63 29.06 15.87
N ALA A 238 4.13 30.24 15.46
CA ALA A 238 3.01 30.92 16.11
C ALA A 238 1.91 29.91 16.51
N LYS A 239 1.37 30.05 17.74
CA LYS A 239 0.25 29.23 18.24
C LYS A 239 -0.92 29.30 17.25
N LEU A 240 -0.97 28.36 16.33
CA LEU A 240 -2.14 28.11 15.50
C LEU A 240 -3.22 27.45 16.40
N PRO A 241 -4.50 27.70 16.11
CA PRO A 241 -5.60 27.46 17.05
C PRO A 241 -5.67 26.01 17.54
N GLU A 242 -6.21 25.89 18.76
CA GLU A 242 -6.40 24.65 19.52
C GLU A 242 -7.04 23.53 18.67
N SER A 243 -6.57 22.30 18.87
CA SER A 243 -7.01 21.11 18.16
C SER A 243 -8.50 20.83 18.39
N ARG A 244 -9.27 20.74 17.29
CA ARG A 244 -10.68 20.33 17.32
C ARG A 244 -10.81 18.80 17.54
N PRO A 245 -11.91 18.31 18.16
CA PRO A 245 -11.99 16.98 18.78
C PRO A 245 -12.04 15.79 17.80
N LEU A 246 -12.03 14.57 18.37
CA LEU A 246 -12.01 13.22 17.79
C LEU A 246 -12.77 13.03 16.45
N LEU A 247 -13.86 13.75 16.22
CA LEU A 247 -14.65 13.72 14.97
C LEU A 247 -13.84 14.14 13.72
N HIS A 248 -12.84 15.03 13.85
CA HIS A 248 -11.96 15.39 12.74
C HIS A 248 -10.96 14.26 12.40
N ARG A 249 -10.65 13.36 13.34
CA ARG A 249 -9.83 12.16 13.08
C ARG A 249 -10.57 11.11 12.24
N ILE A 250 -11.90 11.13 12.23
CA ILE A 250 -12.70 10.26 11.35
C ILE A 250 -12.73 10.85 9.92
N GLY A 251 -12.85 12.18 9.79
CA GLY A 251 -12.70 12.89 8.50
C GLY A 251 -11.28 12.87 7.91
N ALA A 252 -10.27 12.59 8.73
CA ALA A 252 -8.87 12.43 8.33
C ALA A 252 -8.61 11.23 7.40
N VAL A 253 -9.43 10.18 7.48
CA VAL A 253 -9.26 8.96 6.68
C VAL A 253 -9.72 9.17 5.23
N PRO A 254 -10.92 9.72 4.96
CA PRO A 254 -11.31 10.17 3.61
C PRO A 254 -10.36 11.21 3.03
N ALA A 255 -9.88 12.15 3.85
CA ALA A 255 -8.88 13.13 3.40
C ALA A 255 -7.59 12.42 2.96
N ALA A 256 -7.07 11.45 3.73
CA ALA A 256 -5.92 10.66 3.31
C ALA A 256 -6.18 9.87 2.01
N LEU A 257 -7.37 9.26 1.88
CA LEU A 257 -7.80 8.48 0.72
C LEU A 257 -7.96 9.32 -0.57
N LEU A 258 -8.45 10.56 -0.45
CA LEU A 258 -8.71 11.47 -1.58
C LEU A 258 -7.55 12.43 -1.89
N GLY A 259 -6.37 12.22 -1.28
CA GLY A 259 -5.23 13.12 -1.45
C GLY A 259 -5.38 14.46 -0.72
N GLY A 260 -6.38 14.57 0.16
CA GLY A 260 -6.60 15.70 1.05
C GLY A 260 -5.37 16.04 1.89
N TYR A 261 -5.19 17.34 2.04
CA TYR A 261 -4.18 17.99 2.86
C TYR A 261 -4.70 18.12 4.29
N TYR A 262 -3.85 17.82 5.27
CA TYR A 262 -4.12 18.13 6.67
C TYR A 262 -3.81 19.62 6.93
N SER A 263 -4.58 20.55 6.35
CA SER A 263 -4.43 22.00 6.63
C SER A 263 -4.72 22.35 8.09
N ASP A 264 -5.56 21.55 8.74
CA ASP A 264 -6.17 21.91 10.02
C ASP A 264 -5.51 21.18 11.21
N LEU A 265 -4.52 20.33 10.96
CA LEU A 265 -3.75 19.68 12.02
C LEU A 265 -2.58 20.58 12.41
N ASN A 266 -2.68 21.18 13.59
CA ASN A 266 -1.62 21.97 14.20
C ASN A 266 -0.33 21.12 14.32
N PHE A 267 0.63 21.36 13.44
CA PHE A 267 1.87 20.59 13.35
C PHE A 267 2.76 20.75 14.58
N SER A 268 2.64 21.88 15.30
CA SER A 268 3.33 22.09 16.57
C SER A 268 2.91 21.08 17.65
N ALA A 269 1.76 20.41 17.50
CA ALA A 269 1.32 19.38 18.43
C ALA A 269 1.91 17.98 18.13
N PHE A 270 2.58 17.78 16.99
CA PHE A 270 3.08 16.46 16.59
C PHE A 270 4.59 16.37 16.78
N THR A 271 5.02 15.42 17.62
CA THR A 271 6.44 15.06 17.79
C THR A 271 6.95 14.09 16.73
N SER A 272 6.11 13.69 15.76
CA SER A 272 6.46 12.77 14.68
C SER A 272 5.50 12.93 13.51
N VAL A 273 5.99 12.77 12.29
CA VAL A 273 5.15 12.83 11.08
C VAL A 273 4.24 11.59 10.99
N PRO A 274 2.91 11.76 10.92
CA PRO A 274 1.97 10.65 10.77
C PRO A 274 2.28 9.79 9.54
N SER A 275 1.95 8.50 9.61
CA SER A 275 2.27 7.57 8.52
C SER A 275 1.51 7.80 7.22
N PHE A 276 0.45 8.61 7.18
CA PHE A 276 -0.30 8.95 5.96
C PHE A 276 -0.18 10.44 5.61
N TRP A 277 0.95 11.04 5.98
CA TRP A 277 1.24 12.46 5.78
C TRP A 277 1.85 12.77 4.40
N SER A 278 1.68 14.00 3.93
CA SER A 278 2.29 14.54 2.70
C SER A 278 2.75 15.97 2.95
N THR A 279 3.96 16.29 2.48
CA THR A 279 4.69 17.51 2.86
C THR A 279 4.33 18.73 2.03
N HIS A 280 3.87 18.50 0.81
CA HIS A 280 3.49 19.55 -0.12
C HIS A 280 1.98 19.79 -0.05
N LYS A 281 1.57 21.06 -0.20
CA LYS A 281 0.15 21.47 -0.20
C LYS A 281 -0.52 20.93 -1.48
N PHE A 282 -1.02 19.69 -1.45
CA PHE A 282 -1.77 19.07 -2.53
C PHE A 282 -3.18 18.70 -2.09
N GLY A 283 -4.16 18.86 -2.98
CA GLY A 283 -5.56 18.58 -2.69
C GLY A 283 -6.51 19.30 -3.65
N VAL A 284 -7.75 18.81 -3.71
CA VAL A 284 -8.83 19.40 -4.52
C VAL A 284 -9.03 20.86 -4.11
N GLY A 285 -8.93 21.79 -5.07
CA GLY A 285 -9.12 23.22 -4.84
C GLY A 285 -7.86 24.01 -4.45
N VAL A 286 -6.68 23.37 -4.37
CA VAL A 286 -5.39 24.07 -4.22
C VAL A 286 -4.85 24.48 -5.60
N PRO A 287 -4.60 25.77 -5.87
CA PRO A 287 -4.04 26.21 -7.16
C PRO A 287 -2.69 25.51 -7.44
N GLY A 288 -2.54 24.93 -8.63
CA GLY A 288 -1.31 24.22 -9.04
C GLY A 288 -1.19 22.75 -8.58
N SER A 289 -2.09 22.24 -7.73
CA SER A 289 -2.01 20.87 -7.19
C SER A 289 -2.62 19.77 -8.07
N VAL A 290 -3.42 20.17 -9.07
CA VAL A 290 -4.29 19.25 -9.84
C VAL A 290 -3.49 18.16 -10.55
N GLY A 291 -2.34 18.51 -11.13
CA GLY A 291 -1.49 17.58 -11.87
C GLY A 291 -0.77 16.56 -10.98
N PHE A 292 -0.48 16.91 -9.72
CA PHE A 292 0.09 15.97 -8.76
C PHE A 292 -0.98 15.03 -8.22
N THR A 293 -2.11 15.60 -7.80
CA THR A 293 -3.24 14.86 -7.22
C THR A 293 -3.78 13.84 -8.23
N SER A 294 -3.89 14.21 -9.51
CA SER A 294 -4.31 13.29 -10.57
C SER A 294 -3.33 12.12 -10.79
N LYS A 295 -2.01 12.34 -10.71
CA LYS A 295 -1.01 11.27 -10.84
C LYS A 295 -1.12 10.24 -9.72
N PHE A 296 -1.22 10.71 -8.48
CA PHE A 296 -1.41 9.83 -7.32
C PHE A 296 -2.71 9.03 -7.41
N ILE A 297 -3.83 9.69 -7.72
CA ILE A 297 -5.14 9.02 -7.86
C ILE A 297 -5.13 8.01 -9.01
N PHE A 298 -4.46 8.33 -10.12
CA PHE A 298 -4.32 7.40 -11.24
C PHE A 298 -3.52 6.13 -10.86
N ILE A 299 -2.42 6.28 -10.12
CA ILE A 299 -1.64 5.13 -9.64
C ILE A 299 -2.48 4.30 -8.66
N GLN A 300 -3.16 4.94 -7.71
CA GLN A 300 -4.07 4.28 -6.77
C GLN A 300 -5.15 3.49 -7.51
N PHE A 301 -5.76 4.11 -8.53
CA PHE A 301 -6.78 3.51 -9.36
C PHE A 301 -6.28 2.26 -10.08
N LEU A 302 -5.12 2.35 -10.73
CA LEU A 302 -4.53 1.24 -11.47
C LEU A 302 -4.21 0.07 -10.54
N VAL A 303 -3.50 0.32 -9.44
CA VAL A 303 -3.08 -0.73 -8.50
C VAL A 303 -4.29 -1.38 -7.84
N GLY A 304 -5.27 -0.59 -7.35
CA GLY A 304 -6.47 -1.11 -6.70
C GLY A 304 -7.36 -1.91 -7.65
N THR A 305 -7.49 -1.49 -8.91
CA THR A 305 -8.28 -2.21 -9.91
C THR A 305 -7.66 -3.55 -10.23
N VAL A 306 -6.35 -3.60 -10.50
CA VAL A 306 -5.65 -4.87 -10.78
C VAL A 306 -5.72 -5.80 -9.57
N PHE A 307 -5.54 -5.27 -8.36
CA PHE A 307 -5.66 -6.05 -7.14
C PHE A 307 -7.04 -6.74 -7.01
N GLY A 308 -8.14 -6.01 -7.25
CA GLY A 308 -9.48 -6.60 -7.25
C GLY A 308 -9.68 -7.62 -8.38
N LEU A 309 -9.17 -7.34 -9.58
CA LEU A 309 -9.27 -8.22 -10.74
C LEU A 309 -8.52 -9.55 -10.57
N ILE A 310 -7.44 -9.58 -9.78
CA ILE A 310 -6.73 -10.84 -9.47
C ILE A 310 -7.66 -11.82 -8.73
N HIS A 311 -8.49 -11.32 -7.80
CA HIS A 311 -9.47 -12.16 -7.11
C HIS A 311 -10.60 -12.65 -8.04
N CYS A 312 -10.88 -11.93 -9.13
CA CYS A 312 -11.80 -12.39 -10.17
C CYS A 312 -11.25 -13.55 -11.00
N THR A 313 -9.94 -13.88 -10.96
CA THR A 313 -9.41 -15.03 -11.71
C THR A 313 -9.96 -16.38 -11.22
N ALA A 314 -10.43 -16.43 -9.98
CA ALA A 314 -11.12 -17.57 -9.39
C ALA A 314 -12.62 -17.62 -9.77
N TRP A 315 -13.03 -16.99 -10.87
CA TRP A 315 -14.45 -16.84 -11.24
C TRP A 315 -15.18 -18.18 -11.33
N ASN A 316 -14.54 -19.20 -11.89
CA ASN A 316 -15.13 -20.51 -12.16
C ASN A 316 -14.51 -21.65 -11.32
N VAL A 317 -13.86 -21.31 -10.20
CA VAL A 317 -13.25 -22.31 -9.32
C VAL A 317 -14.32 -23.00 -8.48
N HIS A 318 -14.06 -24.25 -8.08
CA HIS A 318 -14.93 -25.01 -7.19
C HIS A 318 -14.87 -24.45 -5.77
N PHE A 319 -16.03 -24.08 -5.22
CA PHE A 319 -16.20 -23.73 -3.82
C PHE A 319 -17.07 -24.79 -3.13
N PRO A 320 -16.95 -24.98 -1.79
CA PRO A 320 -17.74 -25.97 -1.05
C PRO A 320 -19.26 -25.77 -1.18
N SER A 321 -19.71 -24.54 -1.45
CA SER A 321 -21.10 -24.20 -1.72
C SER A 321 -21.25 -23.10 -2.76
N THR A 322 -22.40 -23.09 -3.46
CA THR A 322 -22.76 -22.02 -4.40
C THR A 322 -22.85 -20.66 -3.71
N ALA A 323 -23.27 -20.62 -2.45
CA ALA A 323 -23.33 -19.39 -1.67
C ALA A 323 -21.94 -18.78 -1.46
N GLU A 324 -20.94 -19.58 -1.06
CA GLU A 324 -19.56 -19.12 -0.90
C GLU A 324 -18.97 -18.61 -2.23
N LEU A 325 -19.25 -19.28 -3.35
CA LEU A 325 -18.83 -18.82 -4.69
C LEU A 325 -19.48 -17.47 -5.08
N LEU A 326 -20.78 -17.31 -4.84
CA LEU A 326 -21.47 -16.05 -5.14
C LEU A 326 -20.96 -14.91 -4.27
N ILE A 327 -20.76 -15.16 -2.98
CA ILE A 327 -20.18 -14.18 -2.05
C ILE A 327 -18.77 -13.79 -2.51
N TRP A 328 -17.94 -14.75 -2.90
CA TRP A 328 -16.61 -14.48 -3.45
C TRP A 328 -16.68 -13.57 -4.68
N ARG A 329 -17.48 -13.94 -5.69
CA ARG A 329 -17.64 -13.15 -6.92
C ARG A 329 -18.12 -11.73 -6.63
N SER A 330 -19.13 -11.58 -5.76
CA SER A 330 -19.64 -10.27 -5.36
C SER A 330 -18.57 -9.43 -4.66
N CYS A 331 -17.83 -9.99 -3.71
CA CYS A 331 -16.78 -9.28 -2.99
C CYS A 331 -15.61 -8.87 -3.91
N SER A 332 -15.19 -9.76 -4.80
CA SER A 332 -14.15 -9.47 -5.80
C SER A 332 -14.55 -8.31 -6.73
N LEU A 333 -15.82 -8.28 -7.18
CA LEU A 333 -16.35 -7.16 -7.97
C LEU A 333 -16.42 -5.85 -7.17
N VAL A 334 -16.83 -5.90 -5.90
CA VAL A 334 -16.86 -4.71 -5.02
C VAL A 334 -15.46 -4.10 -4.89
N ILE A 335 -14.45 -4.92 -4.62
CA ILE A 335 -13.05 -4.48 -4.51
C ILE A 335 -12.55 -3.93 -5.84
N ALA A 336 -12.82 -4.59 -6.97
CA ALA A 336 -12.42 -4.12 -8.30
C ALA A 336 -13.11 -2.80 -8.70
N ALA A 337 -14.35 -2.56 -8.25
CA ALA A 337 -15.13 -1.37 -8.59
C ALA A 337 -14.84 -0.16 -7.67
N THR A 338 -14.38 -0.38 -6.44
CA THR A 338 -14.13 0.70 -5.45
C THR A 338 -13.18 1.79 -5.95
N PRO A 339 -12.09 1.51 -6.68
CA PRO A 339 -11.22 2.56 -7.21
C PRO A 339 -11.94 3.53 -8.18
N PHE A 340 -12.96 3.05 -8.89
CA PHE A 340 -13.75 3.88 -9.82
C PHE A 340 -14.58 4.91 -9.06
N THR A 341 -15.14 4.56 -7.89
CA THR A 341 -15.95 5.49 -7.09
C THR A 341 -15.08 6.63 -6.54
N LEU A 342 -13.86 6.33 -6.08
CA LEU A 342 -12.91 7.35 -5.61
C LEU A 342 -12.48 8.30 -6.74
N THR A 343 -12.16 7.76 -7.91
CA THR A 343 -11.81 8.57 -9.10
C THR A 343 -12.98 9.44 -9.55
N LEU A 344 -14.21 8.90 -9.53
CA LEU A 344 -15.42 9.66 -9.87
C LEU A 344 -15.62 10.84 -8.90
N VAL A 345 -15.47 10.62 -7.60
CA VAL A 345 -15.55 11.70 -6.59
C VAL A 345 -14.53 12.78 -6.88
N TYR A 346 -13.28 12.42 -7.20
CA TYR A 346 -12.25 13.39 -7.56
C TYR A 346 -12.63 14.19 -8.81
N ILE A 347 -13.11 13.54 -9.87
CA ILE A 347 -13.55 14.21 -11.10
C ILE A 347 -14.69 15.18 -10.80
N LEU A 348 -15.70 14.75 -10.05
CA LEU A 348 -16.83 15.60 -9.66
C LEU A 348 -16.36 16.81 -8.84
N ALA A 349 -15.45 16.60 -7.88
CA ALA A 349 -14.91 17.67 -7.06
C ALA A 349 -14.03 18.64 -7.89
N ALA A 350 -13.28 18.13 -8.88
CA ALA A 350 -12.51 18.93 -9.81
C ALA A 350 -13.42 19.75 -10.74
N LEU A 351 -14.50 19.17 -11.27
CA LEU A 351 -15.51 19.87 -12.07
C LEU A 351 -16.22 20.95 -11.24
N TYR A 352 -16.59 20.62 -10.01
CA TYR A 352 -17.20 21.58 -9.09
C TYR A 352 -16.27 22.77 -8.78
N SER A 353 -14.97 22.52 -8.62
CA SER A 353 -14.00 23.60 -8.37
C SER A 353 -13.84 24.59 -9.52
N LYS A 354 -14.24 24.20 -10.75
CA LYS A 354 -14.27 25.08 -11.93
C LYS A 354 -15.54 25.94 -12.03
N LEU A 355 -16.57 25.70 -11.22
CA LEU A 355 -17.80 26.48 -11.26
C LEU A 355 -17.57 27.92 -10.75
N PRO A 356 -18.34 28.92 -11.24
CA PRO A 356 -18.20 30.30 -10.78
C PRO A 356 -18.44 30.44 -9.28
N LEU A 357 -17.66 31.30 -8.61
CA LEU A 357 -17.70 31.50 -7.15
C LEU A 357 -19.12 31.81 -6.60
N HIS A 358 -19.97 32.48 -7.37
CA HIS A 358 -21.34 32.81 -6.96
C HIS A 358 -22.27 31.59 -6.94
N TRP A 359 -22.05 30.58 -7.79
CA TRP A 359 -22.73 29.27 -7.69
C TRP A 359 -22.21 28.47 -6.50
N ARG A 360 -20.90 28.59 -6.22
CA ARG A 360 -20.24 27.91 -5.09
C ARG A 360 -20.77 28.40 -3.74
N ARG A 361 -20.93 29.72 -3.55
CA ARG A 361 -21.31 30.35 -2.26
C ARG A 361 -22.74 30.03 -1.77
N LYS A 362 -23.57 29.33 -2.55
CA LYS A 362 -24.89 28.89 -2.08
C LYS A 362 -24.72 27.80 -1.02
N ARG A 363 -24.90 28.17 0.25
CA ARG A 363 -24.75 27.30 1.44
C ARG A 363 -25.51 25.97 1.36
N LEU A 364 -26.65 25.94 0.66
CA LEU A 364 -27.42 24.71 0.42
C LEU A 364 -26.71 23.79 -0.58
N THR A 365 -26.17 24.34 -1.67
CA THR A 365 -25.42 23.60 -2.70
C THR A 365 -24.14 23.00 -2.12
N GLU A 366 -23.41 23.73 -1.28
CA GLU A 366 -22.21 23.21 -0.58
C GLU A 366 -22.55 22.06 0.37
N LYS A 367 -23.61 22.20 1.18
CA LYS A 367 -24.02 21.13 2.12
C LYS A 367 -24.51 19.88 1.41
N LEU A 368 -25.33 20.02 0.37
CA LEU A 368 -25.84 18.89 -0.40
C LEU A 368 -24.71 18.17 -1.14
N LEU A 369 -23.79 18.92 -1.74
CA LEU A 369 -22.64 18.35 -2.42
C LEU A 369 -21.72 17.62 -1.43
N SER A 370 -21.39 18.25 -0.30
CA SER A 370 -20.57 17.63 0.75
C SER A 370 -21.18 16.32 1.24
N LEU A 371 -22.48 16.31 1.58
CA LEU A 371 -23.18 15.12 2.03
C LEU A 371 -23.18 14.02 0.96
N SER A 372 -23.39 14.38 -0.31
CA SER A 372 -23.34 13.42 -1.41
C SER A 372 -21.93 12.85 -1.60
N CYS A 373 -20.88 13.67 -1.51
CA CYS A 373 -19.49 13.21 -1.57
C CYS A 373 -19.15 12.30 -0.40
N ASP A 374 -19.58 12.64 0.82
CA ASP A 374 -19.37 11.82 2.01
C ASP A 374 -20.01 10.43 1.83
N ILE A 375 -21.27 10.35 1.38
CA ILE A 375 -21.94 9.07 1.11
C ILE A 375 -21.18 8.24 0.06
N VAL A 376 -20.77 8.88 -1.05
CA VAL A 376 -20.05 8.21 -2.15
C VAL A 376 -18.63 7.77 -1.74
N VAL A 377 -18.06 8.31 -0.67
CA VAL A 377 -16.75 7.89 -0.14
C VAL A 377 -16.92 6.83 0.95
N TYR A 378 -17.72 7.11 1.98
CA TYR A 378 -17.82 6.23 3.15
C TYR A 378 -18.55 4.93 2.85
N ALA A 379 -19.64 4.94 2.07
CA ALA A 379 -20.39 3.71 1.80
C ALA A 379 -19.57 2.71 0.96
N PRO A 380 -18.91 3.10 -0.15
CA PRO A 380 -18.00 2.20 -0.86
C PRO A 380 -16.80 1.78 -0.02
N SER A 381 -16.24 2.66 0.82
CA SER A 381 -15.14 2.28 1.73
C SER A 381 -15.56 1.23 2.75
N ALA A 382 -16.77 1.34 3.32
CA ALA A 382 -17.31 0.35 4.24
C ALA A 382 -17.60 -0.99 3.54
N ALA A 383 -18.20 -0.92 2.34
CA ALA A 383 -18.43 -2.10 1.50
C ALA A 383 -17.11 -2.80 1.11
N TYR A 384 -16.07 -2.02 0.80
CA TYR A 384 -14.72 -2.50 0.52
C TYR A 384 -14.13 -3.26 1.71
N ILE A 385 -14.14 -2.66 2.91
CA ILE A 385 -13.61 -3.29 4.12
C ILE A 385 -14.35 -4.60 4.41
N ALA A 386 -15.69 -4.59 4.33
CA ALA A 386 -16.49 -5.79 4.52
C ALA A 386 -16.15 -6.87 3.49
N ALA A 387 -16.11 -6.51 2.20
CA ALA A 387 -15.73 -7.42 1.12
C ALA A 387 -14.33 -8.01 1.33
N ARG A 388 -13.37 -7.20 1.80
CA ARG A 388 -12.02 -7.67 2.09
C ARG A 388 -11.99 -8.69 3.23
N LEU A 389 -12.64 -8.38 4.35
CA LEU A 389 -12.72 -9.30 5.49
C LEU A 389 -13.34 -10.64 5.06
N ILE A 390 -14.40 -10.58 4.26
CA ILE A 390 -15.06 -11.76 3.71
C ILE A 390 -14.10 -12.56 2.80
N LEU A 391 -13.39 -11.92 1.86
CA LEU A 391 -12.44 -12.62 1.00
C LEU A 391 -11.32 -13.28 1.80
N ILE A 392 -10.77 -12.59 2.82
CA ILE A 392 -9.75 -13.16 3.70
C ILE A 392 -10.29 -14.42 4.37
N VAL A 393 -11.48 -14.36 4.96
CA VAL A 393 -12.11 -15.52 5.62
C VAL A 393 -12.35 -16.64 4.61
N LEU A 394 -12.91 -16.33 3.44
CA LEU A 394 -13.19 -17.33 2.40
C LEU A 394 -11.92 -18.01 1.88
N SER A 395 -10.81 -17.28 1.75
CA SER A 395 -9.51 -17.87 1.37
C SER A 395 -9.04 -18.96 2.34
N PHE A 396 -9.41 -18.89 3.62
CA PHE A 396 -9.15 -19.97 4.58
C PHE A 396 -10.25 -21.04 4.59
N VAL A 397 -11.52 -20.65 4.46
CA VAL A 397 -12.64 -21.60 4.47
C VAL A 397 -12.56 -22.58 3.31
N THR A 398 -12.11 -22.15 2.13
CA THR A 398 -11.97 -23.04 0.95
C THR A 398 -10.92 -24.13 1.14
N LEU A 399 -9.98 -23.97 2.10
CA LEU A 399 -8.97 -24.99 2.40
C LEU A 399 -9.56 -26.31 2.92
N ARG A 400 -10.81 -26.29 3.42
CA ARG A 400 -11.49 -27.50 3.92
C ARG A 400 -11.94 -28.46 2.82
N ALA A 401 -12.00 -28.00 1.57
CA ALA A 401 -12.52 -28.76 0.43
C ALA A 401 -11.61 -28.61 -0.79
N LEU A 402 -10.30 -28.78 -0.59
CA LEU A 402 -9.33 -28.70 -1.69
C LEU A 402 -9.39 -29.93 -2.60
N PRO A 403 -9.21 -29.75 -3.93
CA PRO A 403 -9.08 -30.87 -4.85
C PRO A 403 -7.79 -31.66 -4.57
N PRO A 404 -7.73 -32.98 -4.89
CA PRO A 404 -6.53 -33.79 -4.66
C PRO A 404 -5.25 -33.22 -5.29
N GLY A 405 -5.35 -32.62 -6.49
CA GLY A 405 -4.23 -31.96 -7.17
C GLY A 405 -3.64 -30.76 -6.39
N ALA A 406 -4.35 -30.22 -5.40
CA ALA A 406 -3.82 -29.17 -4.54
C ALA A 406 -2.70 -29.69 -3.61
N PHE A 407 -2.61 -31.01 -3.38
CA PHE A 407 -1.61 -31.64 -2.51
C PHE A 407 -0.45 -32.28 -3.28
N VAL A 408 -0.46 -32.22 -4.61
CA VAL A 408 0.64 -32.66 -5.47
C VAL A 408 1.69 -31.55 -5.53
N ASP A 409 2.97 -31.87 -5.30
CA ASP A 409 4.06 -30.91 -5.47
C ASP A 409 4.43 -30.67 -6.93
N VAL A 410 5.09 -29.54 -7.18
CA VAL A 410 5.66 -29.23 -8.49
C VAL A 410 6.79 -30.21 -8.78
N ASN A 411 6.69 -30.91 -9.92
CA ASN A 411 7.77 -31.76 -10.38
C ASN A 411 8.87 -30.90 -11.02
N TRP A 412 9.92 -30.55 -10.27
CA TRP A 412 11.01 -29.71 -10.79
C TRP A 412 11.84 -30.39 -11.88
N SER A 413 11.84 -31.73 -11.94
CA SER A 413 12.62 -32.48 -12.95
C SER A 413 12.13 -32.21 -14.38
N THR A 414 10.88 -31.78 -14.58
CA THR A 414 10.37 -31.39 -15.90
C THR A 414 11.02 -30.12 -16.46
N TYR A 415 11.65 -29.31 -15.60
CA TYR A 415 12.29 -28.04 -15.98
C TYR A 415 13.81 -28.14 -16.07
N ILE A 416 14.40 -29.22 -15.55
CA ILE A 416 15.83 -29.46 -15.62
C ILE A 416 16.08 -30.29 -16.90
N PRO A 417 16.80 -29.77 -17.90
CA PRO A 417 17.12 -30.56 -19.08
C PRO A 417 17.90 -31.80 -18.65
N HIS A 418 17.44 -32.98 -19.07
CA HIS A 418 18.14 -34.24 -18.84
C HIS A 418 19.49 -34.17 -19.56
N LEU A 419 20.59 -34.25 -18.80
CA LEU A 419 21.96 -34.30 -19.33
C LEU A 419 22.32 -35.70 -19.80
#